data_AF-A0A7S1LP74-F1
#
_entry.id   AF-A0A7S1LP74-F1
#
_cell.length_a   1.000
_cell.length_b   1.000
_cell.length_c   1.000
_cell.angle_alpha   90.00
_cell.angle_beta   90.00
_cell.angle_gamma   90.00
#
_symmetry.space_group_name_H-M   'P 1'
#
loop_
_entity.id
_entity.type
_entity.pdbx_description
1 polymer ?
#
loop_
_entity_poly.entity_id
_entity_poly.type
_entity_poly.pdbx_seq_one_letter_code
_entity_poly.pdbx_strand_id
1 'polypeptide(L)'
;MQMSGFACALLCQLLLLAGASRSILRSAPDVASRVAAEYQQNIQIHDGFLSQEQQDIEQEKEVMGHRTRALATGKWVVALDHDEKTKMLVQMRAGTSQPSIRDPCSSISCGSLVCPAGFVPTSVEGHCCPYCVNPNIKIEPEVQGATGGSGGVASAFCKDVWCFPTMCARPLQNPSTTNGQCCPICP
;
A
#
# COMPACT_ATOMS: atom_id res chain seq x y z
N MET A 1 -5.14 -89.94 47.38
CA MET A 1 -6.29 -89.66 46.48
C MET A 1 -5.75 -88.74 45.39
N GLN A 2 -5.29 -89.30 44.26
CA GLN A 2 -6.01 -89.40 42.97
C GLN A 2 -6.18 -88.01 42.31
N MET A 3 -5.77 -87.69 41.08
CA MET A 3 -5.38 -88.39 39.84
C MET A 3 -4.67 -87.34 38.94
N SER A 4 -3.45 -87.50 38.41
CA SER A 4 -3.03 -88.21 37.18
C SER A 4 -3.59 -87.68 35.85
N GLY A 5 -2.71 -87.19 34.95
CA GLY A 5 -2.97 -87.13 33.50
C GLY A 5 -2.06 -86.17 32.72
N PHE A 6 -1.43 -86.65 31.64
CA PHE A 6 -0.53 -85.97 30.67
C PHE A 6 0.91 -85.74 31.20
N ALA A 7 1.79 -86.75 31.28
CA ALA A 7 2.31 -87.59 30.20
C ALA A 7 2.79 -86.81 28.95
N CYS A 8 4.06 -87.03 28.63
CA CYS A 8 4.63 -87.00 27.28
C CYS A 8 5.13 -85.65 26.72
N ALA A 9 6.18 -85.13 27.36
CA ALA A 9 7.36 -84.54 26.69
C ALA A 9 8.43 -84.33 27.78
N LEU A 10 9.10 -85.38 28.31
CA LEU A 10 10.24 -86.02 27.65
C LEU A 10 10.87 -85.09 26.61
N LEU A 11 12.13 -84.70 26.67
CA LEU A 11 13.30 -85.01 27.49
C LEU A 11 14.42 -84.28 26.70
N CYS A 12 15.63 -84.20 27.23
CA CYS A 12 16.84 -83.83 26.47
C CYS A 12 16.90 -82.35 26.06
N GLN A 13 17.93 -81.55 26.35
CA GLN A 13 19.28 -81.78 26.80
C GLN A 13 19.73 -80.44 27.40
N LEU A 14 20.24 -80.43 28.62
CA LEU A 14 21.67 -80.49 28.87
C LEU A 14 22.46 -79.32 28.22
N LEU A 15 23.23 -78.66 29.09
CA LEU A 15 24.60 -78.24 28.83
C LEU A 15 24.80 -77.04 27.90
N LEU A 16 24.98 -75.85 28.49
CA LEU A 16 26.31 -75.26 28.75
C LEU A 16 26.21 -73.75 28.94
N LEU A 17 26.21 -73.35 30.22
CA LEU A 17 26.97 -72.18 30.63
C LEU A 17 28.46 -72.48 30.38
N ALA A 18 29.03 -71.94 29.32
CA ALA A 18 30.48 -71.79 29.19
C ALA A 18 30.83 -70.74 28.15
N GLY A 19 31.66 -69.77 28.53
CA GLY A 19 32.68 -69.24 27.62
C GLY A 19 32.37 -67.90 26.97
N ALA A 20 32.79 -66.85 27.67
CA ALA A 20 33.35 -65.60 27.15
C ALA A 20 33.34 -65.35 25.63
N SER A 21 32.76 -64.22 25.25
CA SER A 21 33.33 -63.35 24.21
C SER A 21 33.09 -61.90 24.61
N ARG A 22 34.16 -61.22 25.05
CA ARG A 22 34.23 -59.77 25.11
C ARG A 22 34.19 -59.25 23.66
N SER A 23 33.00 -59.04 23.13
CA SER A 23 32.82 -58.22 21.95
C SER A 23 32.91 -56.76 22.40
N ILE A 24 34.09 -56.18 22.24
CA ILE A 24 34.30 -54.73 22.30
C ILE A 24 33.52 -54.13 21.12
N LEU A 25 32.21 -53.93 21.26
CA LEU A 25 31.48 -52.98 20.42
C LEU A 25 31.64 -51.62 21.07
N ARG A 26 32.68 -50.88 20.64
CA ARG A 26 32.71 -49.43 20.74
C ARG A 26 31.64 -48.85 19.81
N SER A 27 30.35 -49.02 20.11
CA SER A 27 29.38 -48.00 19.71
C SER A 27 29.61 -46.84 20.66
N ALA A 28 30.39 -45.86 20.21
CA ALA A 28 30.74 -44.72 21.03
C ALA A 28 29.45 -44.05 21.57
N PRO A 29 29.27 -43.91 22.90
CA PRO A 29 28.06 -43.34 23.48
C PRO A 29 27.82 -41.87 23.07
N ASP A 30 28.83 -41.23 22.48
CA ASP A 30 28.78 -39.84 22.02
C ASP A 30 28.02 -39.63 20.71
N VAL A 31 27.91 -40.66 19.85
CA VAL A 31 27.20 -40.49 18.56
C VAL A 31 25.69 -40.42 18.79
N ALA A 32 25.16 -41.22 19.71
CA ALA A 32 23.74 -41.18 20.05
C ALA A 32 23.35 -39.86 20.75
N SER A 33 24.20 -39.36 21.66
CA SER A 33 23.98 -38.05 22.28
C SER A 33 24.15 -36.89 21.31
N ARG A 34 25.07 -36.98 20.35
CA ARG A 34 25.21 -35.98 19.27
C ARG A 34 24.02 -35.99 18.33
N VAL A 35 23.53 -37.16 17.91
CA VAL A 35 22.33 -37.25 17.06
C VAL A 35 21.11 -36.69 17.79
N ALA A 36 20.97 -36.93 19.09
CA ALA A 36 19.90 -36.32 19.89
C ALA A 36 20.04 -34.79 19.98
N ALA A 37 21.26 -34.29 20.18
CA ALA A 37 21.55 -32.85 20.22
C ALA A 37 21.35 -32.17 18.85
N GLU A 38 21.76 -32.82 17.75
CA GLU A 38 21.55 -32.36 16.37
C GLU A 38 20.07 -32.43 15.98
N TYR A 39 19.32 -33.42 16.47
CA TYR A 39 17.88 -33.50 16.26
C TYR A 39 17.13 -32.36 16.95
N GLN A 40 17.60 -31.89 18.12
CA GLN A 40 17.07 -30.69 18.77
C GLN A 40 17.42 -29.38 18.04
N GLN A 41 18.41 -29.39 17.14
CA GLN A 41 18.73 -28.27 16.25
C GLN A 41 18.02 -28.36 14.90
N ASN A 42 17.29 -29.45 14.64
CA ASN A 42 16.48 -29.61 13.45
C ASN A 42 15.15 -28.87 13.62
N ILE A 43 15.21 -27.55 13.46
CA ILE A 43 14.02 -26.70 13.40
C ILE A 43 13.29 -27.06 12.11
N GLN A 44 12.23 -27.86 12.24
CA GLN A 44 11.39 -28.28 11.11
C GLN A 44 10.60 -27.05 10.65
N ILE A 45 11.08 -26.40 9.59
CA ILE A 45 10.45 -25.23 8.95
C ILE A 45 9.16 -25.62 8.19
N HIS A 46 8.56 -26.79 8.47
CA HIS A 46 7.29 -27.20 7.89
C HIS A 46 6.08 -26.61 8.62
N ASP A 47 6.17 -26.34 9.93
CA ASP A 47 4.98 -25.97 10.73
C ASP A 47 4.64 -24.48 10.67
N GLY A 48 5.65 -23.61 10.54
CA GLY A 48 5.46 -22.15 10.48
C GLY A 48 4.84 -21.69 9.15
N PHE A 49 5.25 -22.30 8.04
CA PHE A 49 4.74 -21.93 6.71
C PHE A 49 3.39 -22.56 6.41
N LEU A 50 3.10 -23.78 6.89
CA LEU A 50 1.77 -24.38 6.73
C LEU A 50 0.69 -23.63 7.52
N SER A 51 1.02 -23.16 8.73
CA SER A 51 0.08 -22.36 9.53
C SER A 51 -0.16 -20.97 8.93
N GLN A 52 0.87 -20.34 8.37
CA GLN A 52 0.74 -19.07 7.64
C GLN A 52 -0.03 -19.23 6.34
N GLU A 53 0.24 -20.28 5.55
CA GLU A 53 -0.50 -20.58 4.32
C GLU A 53 -2.00 -20.78 4.62
N GLN A 54 -2.32 -21.52 5.69
CA GLN A 54 -3.71 -21.72 6.09
C GLN A 54 -4.39 -20.41 6.52
N GLN A 55 -3.67 -19.53 7.23
CA GLN A 55 -4.17 -18.21 7.62
C GLN A 55 -4.37 -17.29 6.42
N ASP A 56 -3.44 -17.31 5.45
CA ASP A 56 -3.54 -16.53 4.23
C ASP A 56 -4.71 -16.99 3.36
N ILE A 57 -4.94 -18.30 3.26
CA ILE A 57 -6.11 -18.89 2.57
C ILE A 57 -7.42 -18.48 3.25
N GLU A 58 -7.46 -18.44 4.58
CA GLU A 58 -8.63 -18.00 5.35
C GLU A 58 -8.91 -16.52 5.10
N GLN A 59 -7.90 -15.65 5.21
CA GLN A 59 -8.01 -14.22 4.98
C GLN A 59 -8.40 -13.89 3.53
N GLU A 60 -7.85 -14.61 2.55
CA GLU A 60 -8.22 -14.44 1.15
C GLU A 60 -9.71 -14.76 0.95
N LYS A 61 -10.22 -15.86 1.52
CA LYS A 61 -11.64 -16.22 1.45
C LYS A 61 -12.54 -15.17 2.09
N GLU A 62 -12.14 -14.62 3.23
CA GLU A 62 -12.89 -13.55 3.91
C GLU A 62 -12.93 -12.27 3.08
N VAL A 63 -11.79 -11.83 2.54
CA VAL A 63 -11.70 -10.64 1.69
C VAL A 63 -12.49 -10.82 0.40
N MET A 64 -12.41 -12.00 -0.23
CA MET A 64 -13.20 -12.33 -1.41
C MET A 64 -14.70 -12.37 -1.10
N GLY A 65 -15.09 -12.92 0.06
CA GLY A 65 -16.48 -12.91 0.54
C GLY A 65 -17.01 -11.49 0.78
N HIS A 66 -16.21 -10.63 1.42
CA HIS A 66 -16.54 -9.22 1.64
C HIS A 66 -16.63 -8.44 0.32
N ARG A 67 -15.67 -8.63 -0.59
CA ARG A 67 -15.65 -8.00 -1.91
C ARG A 67 -16.86 -8.38 -2.76
N THR A 68 -17.18 -9.67 -2.81
CA THR A 68 -18.33 -10.18 -3.56
C THR A 68 -19.64 -9.67 -2.97
N ARG A 69 -19.77 -9.67 -1.64
CA ARG A 69 -20.93 -9.10 -0.94
C ARG A 69 -21.09 -7.61 -1.23
N ALA A 70 -20.01 -6.83 -1.21
CA ALA A 70 -20.04 -5.41 -1.56
C ALA A 70 -20.51 -5.20 -3.02
N LEU A 71 -20.01 -6.00 -3.96
CA LEU A 71 -20.41 -5.94 -5.36
C LEU A 71 -21.88 -6.34 -5.57
N ALA A 72 -22.37 -7.36 -4.87
CA ALA A 72 -23.74 -7.86 -5.00
C ALA A 72 -24.81 -6.89 -4.45
N THR A 73 -24.46 -6.05 -3.48
CA THR A 73 -25.43 -5.19 -2.76
C THR A 73 -25.53 -3.77 -3.36
N GLY A 74 -24.64 -3.41 -4.29
CA GLY A 74 -24.57 -2.07 -4.89
C GLY A 74 -25.05 -2.00 -6.34
N LYS A 75 -25.58 -0.86 -6.75
CA LYS A 75 -25.71 -0.52 -8.17
C LYS A 75 -24.36 0.04 -8.63
N TRP A 76 -23.68 -0.59 -9.58
CA TRP A 76 -22.34 -0.16 -10.01
C TRP A 76 -22.38 0.36 -11.45
N VAL A 77 -21.63 1.43 -11.72
CA VAL A 77 -21.40 1.95 -13.08
C VAL A 77 -19.91 2.01 -13.36
N VAL A 78 -19.55 1.90 -14.63
CA VAL A 78 -18.17 2.09 -15.07
C VAL A 78 -17.94 3.59 -15.27
N ALA A 79 -16.93 4.12 -14.59
CA ALA A 79 -16.42 5.48 -14.78
C ALA A 79 -14.96 5.43 -15.23
N LEU A 80 -14.47 6.53 -15.80
CA LEU A 80 -13.05 6.73 -16.06
C LEU A 80 -12.41 7.37 -14.83
N ASP A 81 -11.17 6.97 -14.53
CA ASP A 81 -10.34 7.59 -13.50
C ASP A 81 -9.88 8.99 -13.97
N HIS A 82 -9.19 9.73 -13.10
CA HIS A 82 -8.66 11.07 -13.35
C HIS A 82 -7.74 11.13 -14.60
N ASP A 83 -7.17 10.01 -15.02
CA ASP A 83 -6.35 9.90 -16.23
C ASP A 83 -7.17 9.77 -17.54
N GLU A 84 -8.50 9.76 -17.44
CA GLU A 84 -9.48 9.57 -18.52
C GLU A 84 -9.32 8.27 -19.34
N LYS A 85 -8.51 7.33 -18.85
CA LYS A 85 -8.14 6.11 -19.59
C LYS A 85 -8.49 4.86 -18.80
N THR A 86 -8.30 4.89 -17.48
CA THR A 86 -8.50 3.74 -16.62
C THR A 86 -9.97 3.58 -16.26
N LYS A 87 -10.56 2.42 -16.55
CA LYS A 87 -11.96 2.12 -16.21
C LYS A 87 -12.04 1.61 -14.77
N MET A 88 -12.90 2.23 -13.96
CA MET A 88 -13.16 1.83 -12.58
C MET A 88 -14.66 1.68 -12.29
N LEU A 89 -14.99 0.81 -11.35
CA LEU A 89 -16.37 0.65 -10.88
C LEU A 89 -16.67 1.67 -9.79
N VAL A 90 -17.69 2.49 -10.00
CA VAL A 90 -18.22 3.45 -9.03
C VAL A 90 -19.59 2.97 -8.57
N GLN A 91 -19.76 2.83 -7.25
CA GLN A 91 -21.04 2.46 -6.67
C GLN A 91 -21.99 3.66 -6.80
N MET A 92 -23.02 3.54 -7.63
CA MET A 92 -24.17 4.42 -7.58
C MET A 92 -24.92 4.17 -6.27
N ARG A 93 -25.04 5.20 -5.44
CA ARG A 93 -25.92 5.17 -4.28
C ARG A 93 -27.37 5.17 -4.77
N ALA A 94 -28.04 4.02 -4.74
CA ALA A 94 -29.47 3.92 -4.98
C ALA A 94 -30.22 4.17 -3.65
N GLY A 95 -30.99 5.25 -3.56
CA GLY A 95 -32.02 5.36 -2.53
C GLY A 95 -31.65 6.07 -1.22
N THR A 96 -30.66 6.97 -1.22
CA THR A 96 -30.61 8.03 -0.21
C THR A 96 -30.53 9.34 -0.96
N SER A 97 -31.41 10.27 -0.61
CA SER A 97 -31.19 11.70 -0.73
C SER A 97 -29.79 12.04 -0.21
N GLN A 98 -28.77 11.83 -1.04
CA GLN A 98 -27.57 12.64 -0.92
C GLN A 98 -28.11 14.05 -1.01
N PRO A 99 -27.87 14.88 0.01
CA PRO A 99 -28.18 16.26 -0.18
C PRO A 99 -27.43 16.69 -1.44
N SER A 100 -28.15 17.34 -2.35
CA SER A 100 -27.56 18.25 -3.33
C SER A 100 -26.30 18.85 -2.72
N ILE A 101 -25.16 18.81 -3.45
CA ILE A 101 -23.85 19.38 -3.05
C ILE A 101 -24.12 20.43 -1.97
N ARG A 102 -23.94 20.05 -0.69
CA ARG A 102 -24.32 20.95 0.40
C ARG A 102 -23.41 22.13 0.21
N ASP A 103 -23.98 23.31 0.00
CA ASP A 103 -23.21 24.53 0.02
C ASP A 103 -22.44 24.52 1.35
N PRO A 104 -21.09 24.50 1.32
CA PRO A 104 -20.27 24.43 2.53
C PRO A 104 -20.54 25.60 3.47
N CYS A 105 -21.15 26.67 2.97
CA CYS A 105 -21.53 27.85 3.73
C CYS A 105 -22.95 27.77 4.30
N SER A 106 -23.78 26.80 3.88
CA SER A 106 -25.20 26.71 4.28
C SER A 106 -25.43 26.44 5.77
N SER A 107 -24.45 25.86 6.47
CA SER A 107 -24.51 25.62 7.92
C SER A 107 -23.79 26.70 8.74
N ILE A 108 -23.18 27.70 8.11
CA ILE A 108 -22.34 28.71 8.77
C ILE A 108 -23.13 30.01 8.88
N SER A 109 -23.44 30.41 10.10
CA SER A 109 -23.94 31.77 10.39
C SER A 109 -22.74 32.66 10.71
N CYS A 110 -22.42 33.60 9.81
CA CYS A 110 -21.35 34.55 10.03
C CYS A 110 -21.70 35.54 11.15
N GLY A 111 -20.75 35.81 12.05
CA GLY A 111 -20.93 36.76 13.14
C GLY A 111 -20.98 38.22 12.66
N SER A 112 -21.45 39.12 13.54
CA SER A 112 -21.44 40.57 13.28
C SER A 112 -19.99 41.09 13.31
N LEU A 113 -19.44 41.36 12.13
CA LEU A 113 -18.08 41.86 11.96
C LEU A 113 -18.07 43.40 12.03
N VAL A 114 -17.37 43.96 13.01
CA VAL A 114 -17.09 45.41 13.10
C VAL A 114 -15.64 45.64 12.71
N CYS A 115 -15.43 46.33 11.58
CA CYS A 115 -14.09 46.65 11.10
C CYS A 115 -13.57 47.96 11.71
N PRO A 116 -12.29 48.00 12.17
CA PRO A 116 -11.63 49.25 12.55
C PRO A 116 -11.54 50.23 11.37
N ALA A 117 -11.30 51.52 11.66
CA ALA A 117 -11.19 52.57 10.65
C ALA A 117 -10.15 52.22 9.57
N GLY A 118 -10.53 52.36 8.30
CA GLY A 118 -9.68 52.03 7.14
C GLY A 118 -9.80 50.59 6.64
N PHE A 119 -10.55 49.73 7.33
CA PHE A 119 -10.86 48.38 6.87
C PHE A 119 -12.33 48.27 6.48
N VAL A 120 -12.60 47.60 5.36
CA VAL A 120 -13.96 47.34 4.86
C VAL A 120 -14.23 45.83 4.87
N PRO A 121 -15.44 45.41 5.26
CA PRO A 121 -15.83 44.00 5.18
C PRO A 121 -15.91 43.58 3.72
N THR A 122 -15.11 42.59 3.32
CA THR A 122 -15.09 42.06 1.95
C THR A 122 -15.24 40.55 1.96
N SER A 123 -16.02 40.03 1.03
CA SER A 123 -16.19 38.60 0.78
C SER A 123 -15.34 38.20 -0.41
N VAL A 124 -14.41 37.27 -0.22
CA VAL A 124 -13.57 36.72 -1.29
C VAL A 124 -14.13 35.38 -1.73
N GLU A 125 -14.02 35.06 -3.02
CA GLU A 125 -14.49 33.80 -3.58
C GLU A 125 -13.86 32.60 -2.83
N GLY A 126 -14.69 31.60 -2.50
CA GLY A 126 -14.29 30.43 -1.73
C GLY A 126 -14.30 30.61 -0.20
N HIS A 127 -14.61 31.80 0.31
CA HIS A 127 -14.77 32.04 1.75
C HIS A 127 -16.24 32.20 2.12
N CYS A 128 -16.67 31.53 3.19
CA CYS A 128 -18.06 31.58 3.63
C CYS A 128 -18.42 32.85 4.40
N CYS A 129 -17.44 33.54 5.00
CA CYS A 129 -17.68 34.75 5.79
C CYS A 129 -16.78 35.90 5.37
N PRO A 130 -17.29 37.15 5.45
CA PRO A 130 -16.51 38.33 5.15
C PRO A 130 -15.44 38.57 6.21
N TYR A 131 -14.37 39.24 5.81
CA TYR A 131 -13.32 39.70 6.70
C TYR A 131 -12.92 41.14 6.37
N CYS A 132 -12.28 41.80 7.33
CA CYS A 132 -11.88 43.19 7.21
C CYS A 132 -10.61 43.29 6.35
N VAL A 133 -10.71 43.87 5.15
CA VAL A 133 -9.56 44.16 4.29
C VAL A 133 -9.33 45.66 4.21
N ASN A 134 -8.07 46.09 4.13
CA ASN A 134 -7.74 47.48 3.87
C ASN A 134 -7.42 47.64 2.38
N PRO A 135 -8.30 48.28 1.59
CA PRO A 135 -8.11 48.45 0.16
C PRO A 135 -6.95 49.40 -0.18
N ASN A 136 -6.46 50.16 0.79
CA ASN A 136 -5.33 51.07 0.61
C ASN A 136 -3.98 50.36 0.75
N ILE A 137 -3.96 49.11 1.23
CA ILE A 137 -2.74 48.30 1.25
C ILE A 137 -2.64 47.58 -0.09
N LYS A 138 -1.86 48.15 -1.00
CA LYS A 138 -1.46 47.46 -2.22
C LYS A 138 -0.40 46.43 -1.84
N ILE A 139 -0.82 45.19 -1.59
CA ILE A 139 0.09 44.06 -1.58
C ILE A 139 0.37 43.77 -3.05
N GLU A 140 1.45 44.35 -3.58
CA GLU A 140 1.93 43.89 -4.88
C GLU A 140 2.34 42.42 -4.71
N PRO A 141 1.87 41.50 -5.57
CA PRO A 141 2.37 40.14 -5.55
C PRO A 141 3.85 40.20 -5.89
N GLU A 142 4.71 40.03 -4.89
CA GLU A 142 6.17 39.99 -5.04
C GLU A 142 6.58 38.88 -6.04
N VAL A 143 5.71 37.89 -6.24
CA VAL A 143 5.83 36.87 -7.27
C VAL A 143 4.96 37.21 -8.48
N GLN A 144 5.53 37.94 -9.44
CA GLN A 144 4.99 38.07 -10.80
C GLN A 144 5.17 36.76 -11.60
N GLY A 145 4.67 35.63 -11.07
CA GLY A 145 4.68 34.33 -11.74
C GLY A 145 6.01 34.01 -12.46
N ALA A 146 5.91 33.37 -13.62
CA ALA A 146 7.06 33.10 -14.47
C ALA A 146 7.62 34.36 -15.14
N THR A 147 7.19 35.59 -14.87
CA THR A 147 7.63 36.78 -15.61
C THR A 147 8.69 37.58 -14.87
N GLY A 148 9.81 37.90 -15.54
CA GLY A 148 10.93 38.67 -15.00
C GLY A 148 12.21 38.47 -15.85
N GLY A 149 13.32 39.11 -15.50
CA GLY A 149 14.59 38.98 -16.25
C GLY A 149 15.20 37.56 -16.28
N SER A 150 14.74 36.69 -15.37
CA SER A 150 15.05 35.24 -15.33
C SER A 150 13.79 34.38 -15.33
N GLY A 151 12.64 34.98 -15.61
CA GLY A 151 11.36 34.30 -15.69
C GLY A 151 11.14 33.65 -17.07
N GLY A 152 10.24 32.68 -17.12
CA GLY A 152 9.72 32.15 -18.38
C GLY A 152 8.84 33.12 -19.17
N VAL A 153 8.90 33.00 -20.49
CA VAL A 153 8.04 33.69 -21.45
C VAL A 153 7.03 32.70 -22.00
N ALA A 154 5.77 33.09 -22.17
CA ALA A 154 4.76 32.22 -22.78
C ALA A 154 5.20 31.79 -24.20
N SER A 155 5.04 30.49 -24.50
CA SER A 155 5.36 29.93 -25.81
C SER A 155 4.45 30.51 -26.89
N ALA A 156 5.04 30.91 -28.02
CA ALA A 156 4.29 31.34 -29.20
C ALA A 156 3.69 30.16 -29.98
N PHE A 157 4.12 28.93 -29.72
CA PHE A 157 3.77 27.74 -30.52
C PHE A 157 2.85 26.76 -29.77
N CYS A 158 2.90 26.74 -28.44
CA CYS A 158 2.12 25.81 -27.62
C CYS A 158 1.29 26.56 -26.59
N LYS A 159 0.00 26.23 -26.53
CA LYS A 159 -0.92 26.79 -25.54
C LYS A 159 -0.51 26.31 -24.13
N ASP A 160 -0.58 27.23 -23.16
CA ASP A 160 -0.31 26.96 -21.73
C ASP A 160 1.11 26.47 -21.41
N VAL A 161 2.09 26.74 -22.30
CA VAL A 161 3.50 26.42 -22.09
C VAL A 161 4.30 27.69 -21.81
N TRP A 162 5.11 27.67 -20.74
CA TRP A 162 6.04 28.75 -20.39
C TRP A 162 7.49 28.30 -20.60
N CYS A 163 8.25 29.11 -21.32
CA CYS A 163 9.62 28.82 -21.72
C CYS A 163 10.62 29.66 -20.93
N PHE A 164 11.44 29.00 -20.13
CA PHE A 164 12.48 29.66 -19.34
C PHE A 164 13.76 29.88 -20.16
N PRO A 165 14.55 30.93 -19.86
CA PRO A 165 15.85 31.14 -20.47
C PRO A 165 16.75 29.92 -20.27
N THR A 166 17.24 29.35 -21.37
CA THR A 166 18.12 28.19 -21.33
C THR A 166 19.57 28.64 -21.15
N MET A 167 20.28 28.02 -20.22
CA MET A 167 21.70 28.31 -19.92
C MET A 167 22.64 27.58 -20.88
N CYS A 168 22.34 27.57 -22.19
CA CYS A 168 23.15 26.85 -23.16
C CYS A 168 24.46 27.59 -23.43
N ALA A 169 25.58 26.86 -23.45
CA ALA A 169 26.86 27.39 -23.94
C ALA A 169 26.93 27.48 -25.48
N ARG A 170 26.00 26.80 -26.17
CA ARG A 170 25.86 26.73 -27.63
C ARG A 170 24.64 27.52 -28.10
N PRO A 171 24.61 27.97 -29.37
CA PRO A 171 23.46 28.69 -29.90
C PRO A 171 22.19 27.86 -29.80
N LEU A 172 21.10 28.52 -29.44
CA LEU A 172 19.79 27.90 -29.20
C LEU A 172 19.17 27.41 -30.50
N GLN A 173 18.51 26.26 -30.44
CA GLN A 173 17.53 25.88 -31.44
C GLN A 173 16.17 26.46 -31.03
N ASN A 174 15.66 27.41 -31.82
CA ASN A 174 14.39 28.06 -31.55
C ASN A 174 13.20 27.20 -32.02
N PRO A 175 12.05 27.28 -31.32
CA PRO A 175 10.83 26.63 -31.76
C PRO A 175 10.34 27.23 -33.08
N SER A 176 9.82 26.37 -33.95
CA SER A 176 9.26 26.74 -35.25
C SER A 176 8.05 25.85 -35.57
N THR A 177 7.24 26.26 -36.55
CA THR A 177 6.07 25.48 -36.98
C THR A 177 6.41 24.09 -37.54
N THR A 178 7.69 23.82 -37.84
CA THR A 178 8.13 22.59 -38.51
C THR A 178 8.88 21.64 -37.58
N ASN A 179 9.45 22.13 -36.47
CA ASN A 179 10.24 21.30 -35.56
C ASN A 179 9.46 20.77 -34.35
N GLY A 180 8.19 21.15 -34.19
CA GLY A 180 7.30 20.66 -33.12
C GLY A 180 7.75 21.04 -31.70
N GLN A 181 8.68 21.98 -31.57
CA GLN A 181 9.20 22.42 -30.28
C GLN A 181 8.34 23.56 -29.74
N CYS A 182 8.04 23.53 -28.44
CA CYS A 182 7.32 24.60 -27.77
C CYS A 182 8.26 25.68 -27.22
N CYS A 183 9.48 25.31 -26.83
CA CYS A 183 10.46 26.18 -26.20
C CYS A 183 11.84 26.01 -26.85
N PRO A 184 12.74 27.00 -26.74
CA PRO A 184 14.10 26.85 -27.22
C PRO A 184 14.81 25.75 -26.45
N ILE A 185 15.59 24.94 -27.16
CA ILE A 185 16.38 23.86 -26.56
C ILE A 185 17.87 24.06 -26.83
N CYS A 186 18.71 23.48 -25.98
CA CYS A 186 20.12 23.28 -26.29
C CYS A 186 20.23 22.05 -27.21
N PRO A 187 20.69 22.20 -28.46
CA PRO A 187 21.03 21.06 -29.30
C PRO A 187 22.34 20.37 -28.85
#